data_AF-A0A9N9G1K3-F1
#
_entry.id   AF-A0A9N9G1K3-F1
#
_cell.length_a   1.000
_cell.length_b   1.000
_cell.length_c   1.000
_cell.angle_alpha   90.00
_cell.angle_beta   90.00
_cell.angle_gamma   90.00
#
_symmetry.space_group_name_H-M   'P 1'
#
loop_
_entity.id
_entity.type
_entity.pdbx_description
1 polymer ?
#
loop_
_entity_poly.entity_id
_entity_poly.type
_entity_poly.pdbx_seq_one_letter_code
_entity_poly.pdbx_strand_id
1 'polypeptide(L)'
;MAFDFDHNVAIKHNGQRVLLLLDNCGSHKIEGLNLLHVDIHFLPPNTTSRIQPMDSVIIMSFKRHYRNYHIQWIFIQDLKMDILQAIRFVILSWNEITIETIRSFHLPNEINVEEFLSMPVENIIYEVLEVY
;
A
#
# COMPACT_ATOMS: atom_id res chain seq x y z
N MET A 1 -13.57 -12.97 -12.07
CA MET A 1 -12.98 -12.15 -10.99
C MET A 1 -11.51 -12.51 -10.74
N ALA A 2 -11.16 -13.71 -10.24
CA ALA A 2 -9.75 -14.02 -9.96
C ALA A 2 -8.94 -14.47 -11.19
N PHE A 3 -9.55 -15.24 -12.11
CA PHE A 3 -8.93 -15.57 -13.40
C PHE A 3 -8.70 -14.34 -14.27
N ASP A 4 -9.65 -13.39 -14.28
CA ASP A 4 -9.49 -12.13 -15.01
C ASP A 4 -8.33 -11.31 -14.43
N PHE A 5 -8.17 -11.32 -13.10
CA PHE A 5 -7.03 -10.68 -12.45
C PHE A 5 -5.70 -11.30 -12.86
N ASP A 6 -5.56 -12.62 -12.77
CA ASP A 6 -4.34 -13.34 -13.17
C ASP A 6 -4.00 -13.15 -14.65
N HIS A 7 -5.02 -13.19 -15.52
CA HIS A 7 -4.85 -12.91 -16.94
C HIS A 7 -4.38 -11.47 -17.21
N ASN A 8 -4.94 -10.49 -16.51
CA ASN A 8 -4.49 -9.09 -16.64
C ASN A 8 -3.06 -8.89 -16.13
N VAL A 9 -2.66 -9.60 -15.06
CA VAL A 9 -1.27 -9.60 -14.60
C VAL A 9 -0.36 -10.20 -15.67
N ALA A 10 -0.75 -11.34 -16.26
CA ALA A 10 0.00 -11.97 -17.35
C ALA A 10 0.20 -11.02 -18.54
N ILE A 11 -0.84 -10.31 -18.97
CA ILE A 11 -0.73 -9.33 -20.06
C ILE A 11 0.21 -8.19 -19.66
N LYS A 12 0.01 -7.61 -18.48
CA LYS A 12 0.76 -6.43 -18.02
C LYS A 12 2.25 -6.71 -17.82
N HIS A 13 2.58 -7.92 -17.40
CA HIS A 13 3.94 -8.33 -17.05
C HIS A 13 4.52 -9.36 -18.05
N ASN A 14 3.98 -9.44 -19.27
CA ASN A 14 4.46 -10.31 -20.35
C ASN A 14 4.65 -11.78 -19.90
N GLY A 15 3.72 -12.30 -19.12
CA GLY A 15 3.73 -13.67 -18.58
C GLY A 15 4.68 -13.90 -17.41
N GLN A 16 5.33 -12.85 -16.88
CA GLN A 16 6.14 -12.97 -15.66
C GLN A 16 5.23 -13.14 -14.44
N ARG A 17 5.67 -13.99 -13.49
CA ARG A 17 5.01 -14.13 -12.19
C ARG A 17 5.28 -12.91 -11.32
N VAL A 18 4.26 -12.48 -10.60
CA VAL A 18 4.32 -11.35 -9.65
C VAL A 18 3.95 -11.82 -8.26
N LEU A 19 4.66 -11.32 -7.25
CA LEU A 19 4.35 -11.54 -5.85
C LEU A 19 3.30 -10.53 -5.35
N LEU A 20 2.20 -11.02 -4.81
CA LEU A 20 1.17 -10.26 -4.12
C LEU A 20 1.30 -10.49 -2.60
N LEU A 21 1.72 -9.45 -1.89
CA LEU A 21 1.78 -9.44 -0.43
C LEU A 21 0.45 -8.97 0.16
N LEU A 22 -0.15 -9.76 1.04
CA LEU A 22 -1.41 -9.47 1.72
C LEU A 22 -1.22 -9.37 3.24
N ASP A 23 -2.03 -8.55 3.89
CA ASP A 23 -2.18 -8.61 5.35
C ASP A 23 -3.08 -9.80 5.75
N ASN A 24 -3.07 -10.14 7.05
CA ASN A 24 -3.83 -11.26 7.60
C ASN A 24 -5.32 -10.93 7.85
N CYS A 25 -5.93 -10.11 6.99
CA CYS A 25 -7.34 -9.76 7.13
C CYS A 25 -8.24 -10.98 6.86
N GLY A 26 -9.21 -11.26 7.74
CA GLY A 26 -10.09 -12.45 7.62
C GLY A 26 -10.98 -12.48 6.36
N SER A 27 -11.07 -11.37 5.63
CA SER A 27 -11.73 -11.31 4.32
C SER A 27 -10.87 -11.90 3.20
N HIS A 28 -9.56 -12.06 3.39
CA HIS A 28 -8.61 -12.59 2.41
C HIS A 28 -8.69 -14.12 2.33
N LYS A 29 -9.78 -14.63 1.77
CA LYS A 29 -9.99 -16.06 1.55
C LYS A 29 -9.34 -16.50 0.23
N ILE A 30 -8.25 -17.25 0.34
CA ILE A 30 -7.51 -17.79 -0.83
C ILE A 30 -7.76 -19.28 -1.07
N GLU A 31 -8.58 -19.93 -0.26
CA GLU A 31 -8.89 -21.36 -0.41
C GLU A 31 -9.48 -21.66 -1.79
N GLY A 32 -8.91 -22.65 -2.47
CA GLY A 32 -9.33 -23.03 -3.82
C GLY A 32 -8.89 -22.08 -4.94
N LEU A 33 -8.08 -21.06 -4.63
CA LEU A 33 -7.54 -20.16 -5.62
C LEU A 33 -6.25 -20.72 -6.22
N ASN A 34 -6.22 -20.88 -7.55
CA ASN A 34 -5.06 -21.32 -8.30
C ASN A 34 -4.75 -20.30 -9.39
N LEU A 35 -3.70 -19.51 -9.19
CA LEU A 35 -3.24 -18.45 -10.09
C LEU A 35 -1.91 -18.87 -10.74
N LEU A 36 -1.74 -18.61 -12.04
CA LEU A 36 -0.55 -19.03 -12.78
C LEU A 36 0.54 -17.96 -12.79
N HIS A 37 0.15 -16.69 -12.69
CA HIS A 37 1.04 -15.53 -12.85
C HIS A 37 1.12 -14.69 -11.56
N VAL A 38 0.45 -15.10 -10.49
CA VAL A 38 0.45 -14.41 -9.21
C VAL A 38 0.74 -15.38 -8.07
N ASP A 39 1.76 -15.06 -7.29
CA ASP A 39 2.09 -15.75 -6.06
C ASP A 39 1.58 -14.94 -4.89
N ILE A 40 0.74 -15.53 -4.05
CA ILE A 40 0.16 -14.84 -2.91
C ILE A 40 0.89 -15.25 -1.65
N HIS A 41 1.42 -14.28 -0.92
CA HIS A 41 2.01 -14.48 0.39
C HIS A 41 1.38 -13.55 1.41
N PHE A 42 1.09 -14.09 2.59
CA PHE A 42 0.69 -13.28 3.73
C PHE A 42 1.92 -12.75 4.44
N LEU A 43 1.87 -11.48 4.85
CA LEU A 43 2.83 -10.92 5.78
C LEU A 43 2.70 -11.63 7.15
N PRO A 44 3.71 -11.58 8.01
CA PRO A 44 3.62 -12.15 9.35
C PRO A 44 2.39 -11.64 10.14
N PRO A 45 1.78 -12.45 11.01
CA PRO A 45 0.69 -11.99 11.88
C PRO A 45 1.20 -10.89 12.82
N ASN A 46 0.35 -9.90 13.10
CA ASN A 46 0.70 -8.71 13.90
C ASN A 46 1.88 -7.88 13.35
N THR A 47 2.15 -7.99 12.05
CA THR A 47 3.06 -7.06 11.37
C THR A 47 2.59 -5.64 11.63
N THR A 48 3.40 -4.84 12.34
CA THR A 48 3.08 -3.43 12.55
C THR A 48 2.92 -2.74 11.20
N SER A 49 1.99 -1.79 11.09
CA SER A 49 1.75 -0.97 9.88
C SER A 49 3.02 -0.36 9.26
N ARG A 50 4.13 -0.32 10.02
CA ARG A 50 5.44 0.17 9.59
C ARG A 50 6.15 -0.71 8.56
N ILE A 51 5.84 -2.00 8.50
CA ILE A 51 6.47 -2.96 7.56
C ILE A 51 5.59 -3.15 6.33
N GLN A 52 4.28 -2.90 6.46
CA GLN A 52 3.35 -2.99 5.34
C GLN A 52 3.53 -1.76 4.44
N PRO A 53 4.09 -1.90 3.21
CA PRO A 53 4.42 -0.75 2.37
C PRO A 53 3.20 0.12 2.06
N MET A 54 2.04 -0.53 1.94
CA MET A 54 0.75 0.12 1.74
C MET A 54 0.41 1.07 2.89
N ASP A 55 0.61 0.64 4.14
CA ASP A 55 0.30 1.45 5.32
C ASP A 55 1.35 2.54 5.55
N SER A 56 2.63 2.17 5.53
CA SER A 56 3.74 3.03 5.95
C SER A 56 4.06 4.14 4.95
N VAL A 57 3.78 3.91 3.67
CA VAL A 57 4.13 4.86 2.59
C VAL A 57 2.89 5.41 1.94
N ILE A 58 2.07 4.55 1.32
CA ILE A 58 0.95 4.99 0.48
C ILE A 58 -0.15 5.63 1.33
N ILE A 59 -0.69 4.89 2.31
CA ILE A 59 -1.79 5.35 3.16
C ILE A 59 -1.35 6.52 4.05
N MET A 60 -0.12 6.49 4.57
CA MET A 60 0.43 7.60 5.33
C MET A 60 0.46 8.88 4.48
N SER A 61 1.07 8.83 3.29
CA SER A 61 1.15 9.99 2.39
C SER A 61 -0.23 10.47 1.97
N PHE A 62 -1.10 9.54 1.55
CA PHE A 62 -2.48 9.81 1.20
C PHE A 62 -3.23 10.58 2.31
N LYS A 63 -3.17 10.08 3.55
CA LYS A 63 -3.83 10.72 4.71
C LYS A 63 -3.27 12.11 4.99
N ARG A 64 -1.97 12.33 4.79
CA ARG A 64 -1.34 13.65 4.93
C ARG A 64 -1.91 14.64 3.91
N HIS A 65 -1.94 14.28 2.62
CA HIS A 65 -2.51 15.13 1.57
C HIS A 65 -4.00 15.41 1.79
N TYR A 66 -4.77 14.36 2.12
CA TYR A 66 -6.20 14.51 2.39
C TYR A 66 -6.46 15.47 3.55
N ARG A 67 -5.71 15.31 4.65
CA ARG A 67 -5.82 16.18 5.82
C ARG A 67 -5.47 17.63 5.48
N ASN A 68 -4.46 17.87 4.64
CA ASN A 68 -4.10 19.22 4.21
C ASN A 68 -5.25 19.90 3.47
N TYR A 69 -5.87 19.23 2.49
CA TYR A 69 -7.03 19.78 1.79
C TYR A 69 -8.22 20.01 2.73
N HIS A 70 -8.48 19.06 3.63
CA HIS A 70 -9.59 19.17 4.58
C HIS A 70 -9.40 20.35 5.53
N ILE A 71 -8.20 20.57 6.06
CA ILE A 71 -7.89 21.71 6.93
C ILE A 71 -8.07 23.03 6.17
N GLN A 72 -7.51 23.15 4.96
CA GLN A 72 -7.66 24.35 4.13
C GLN A 72 -9.14 24.66 3.85
N TRP A 73 -9.92 23.63 3.58
CA TRP A 73 -11.34 23.78 3.31
C TRP A 73 -12.14 24.25 4.52
N ILE A 74 -11.89 23.69 5.70
CA ILE A 74 -12.52 24.15 6.95
C ILE A 74 -12.19 25.62 7.20
N PHE A 75 -10.93 26.03 7.04
CA PHE A 75 -10.51 27.43 7.27
C PHE A 75 -11.15 28.44 6.31
N ILE A 76 -11.45 28.05 5.07
CA ILE A 76 -12.00 28.95 4.05
C ILE A 76 -13.53 28.96 4.10
N GLN A 77 -14.15 27.79 4.26
CA GLN A 77 -15.58 27.61 4.03
C GLN A 77 -16.40 27.56 5.33
N ASP A 78 -15.81 27.23 6.49
CA ASP A 78 -16.50 27.03 7.78
C ASP A 78 -17.82 26.22 7.65
N LEU A 79 -17.82 25.24 6.74
CA LEU A 79 -19.01 24.47 6.35
C LEU A 79 -18.86 22.99 6.72
N LYS A 80 -19.97 22.26 6.71
CA LYS A 80 -19.99 20.79 6.85
C LYS A 80 -19.68 20.14 5.50
N MET A 81 -18.65 19.29 5.46
CA MET A 81 -18.22 18.64 4.21
C MET A 81 -19.25 17.62 3.74
N ASP A 82 -19.62 17.68 2.46
CA ASP A 82 -20.44 16.66 1.81
C ASP A 82 -19.59 15.53 1.20
N ILE A 83 -20.24 14.45 0.76
CA ILE A 83 -19.57 13.28 0.20
C ILE A 83 -18.87 13.61 -1.12
N LEU A 84 -19.45 14.50 -1.94
CA LEU A 84 -18.85 14.90 -3.22
C LEU A 84 -17.50 15.57 -3.01
N GLN A 85 -17.41 16.47 -2.02
CA GLN A 85 -16.18 17.15 -1.68
C GLN A 85 -15.15 16.21 -1.05
N ALA A 86 -15.59 15.26 -0.22
CA ALA A 86 -14.71 14.22 0.29
C ALA A 86 -14.11 13.36 -0.84
N ILE A 87 -14.91 12.96 -1.84
CA ILE A 87 -14.43 12.21 -3.02
C ILE A 87 -13.41 13.05 -3.82
N ARG A 88 -13.65 14.35 -4.00
CA ARG A 88 -12.68 15.24 -4.66
C ARG A 88 -11.34 15.26 -3.93
N PHE A 89 -11.35 15.33 -2.59
CA PHE A 89 -10.11 15.26 -1.82
C PHE A 89 -9.42 13.91 -1.93
N VAL A 90 -10.16 12.80 -2.01
CA VAL A 90 -9.58 11.48 -2.29
C VAL A 90 -8.83 11.49 -3.62
N ILE A 91 -9.45 11.98 -4.69
CA ILE A 91 -8.83 12.03 -6.02
C ILE A 91 -7.58 12.92 -6.02
N LEU A 92 -7.68 14.12 -5.43
CA LEU A 92 -6.55 15.05 -5.35
C LEU A 92 -5.39 14.44 -4.55
N SER A 93 -5.69 13.87 -3.38
CA SER A 93 -4.68 13.27 -2.50
C SER A 93 -4.00 12.07 -3.13
N TRP A 94 -4.71 11.29 -3.94
CA TRP A 94 -4.12 10.19 -4.69
C TRP A 94 -3.15 10.68 -5.77
N ASN A 95 -3.52 11.75 -6.49
CA ASN A 95 -2.69 12.30 -7.56
C ASN A 95 -1.40 12.97 -7.05
N GLU A 96 -1.34 13.35 -5.77
CA GLU A 96 -0.14 13.88 -5.12
C GLU A 96 0.88 12.79 -4.75
N ILE A 97 0.48 11.51 -4.75
CA ILE A 97 1.40 10.41 -4.43
C ILE A 97 2.29 10.13 -5.64
N THR A 98 3.56 10.46 -5.53
CA THR A 98 4.53 10.30 -6.61
C THR A 98 5.19 8.92 -6.61
N ILE A 99 5.82 8.56 -7.73
CA ILE A 99 6.59 7.32 -7.84
C ILE A 99 7.77 7.32 -6.85
N GLU A 100 8.36 8.49 -6.59
CA GLU A 100 9.42 8.68 -5.59
C GLU A 100 8.90 8.38 -4.19
N THR A 101 7.66 8.77 -3.88
CA THR A 101 7.00 8.41 -2.62
C THR A 101 6.91 6.89 -2.51
N ILE A 102 6.47 6.20 -3.56
CA ILE A 102 6.38 4.72 -3.58
C ILE A 102 7.77 4.09 -3.39
N ARG A 103 8.78 4.59 -4.09
CA ARG A 103 10.17 4.12 -4.00
C ARG A 103 10.85 4.44 -2.68
N SER A 104 10.32 5.38 -1.90
CA SER A 104 10.88 5.72 -0.59
C SER A 104 10.76 4.59 0.42
N PHE A 105 9.94 3.56 0.12
CA PHE A 105 9.95 2.30 0.85
C PHE A 105 11.28 1.57 0.64
N HIS A 106 12.23 1.81 1.53
CA HIS A 106 13.51 1.11 1.57
C HIS A 106 13.40 -0.09 2.50
N LEU A 107 13.38 -1.29 1.92
CA LEU A 107 13.81 -2.48 2.64
C LEU A 107 15.34 -2.48 2.70
N PRO A 108 15.96 -2.89 3.82
CA PRO A 108 17.42 -2.95 3.90
C PRO A 108 17.97 -4.01 2.92
N ASN A 109 18.50 -3.56 1.76
CA ASN A 109 19.13 -4.38 0.70
C ASN A 109 18.29 -5.57 0.17
N GLU A 110 18.82 -6.28 -0.83
CA GLU A 110 18.21 -7.45 -1.48
C GLU A 110 17.98 -8.59 -0.45
N ILE A 111 16.92 -8.47 0.35
CA ILE A 111 16.47 -9.51 1.27
C ILE A 111 15.62 -10.50 0.49
N ASN A 112 15.92 -11.80 0.66
CA ASN A 112 15.09 -12.85 0.09
C ASN A 112 13.67 -12.79 0.68
N VAL A 113 12.63 -13.04 -0.12
CA VAL A 113 11.24 -13.07 0.34
C VAL A 113 11.06 -13.96 1.58
N GLU A 114 11.71 -15.12 1.64
CA GLU A 114 11.65 -16.02 2.80
C GLU A 114 12.30 -15.41 4.05
N GLU A 115 13.42 -14.70 3.86
CA GLU A 115 14.10 -13.98 4.93
C GLU A 115 13.22 -12.81 5.41
N PHE A 116 12.68 -12.00 4.50
CA PHE A 116 11.74 -10.91 4.83
C PHE A 116 10.51 -11.40 5.59
N LEU A 117 9.92 -12.52 5.17
CA LEU A 117 8.76 -13.11 5.83
C LEU A 117 9.09 -13.78 7.17
N SER A 118 10.37 -14.02 7.47
CA SER A 118 10.83 -14.62 8.73
C SER A 118 11.58 -13.64 9.64
N MET A 119 11.75 -12.39 9.22
CA MET A 119 12.42 -11.35 10.01
C MET A 119 11.67 -11.08 11.32
N PRO A 120 12.37 -11.12 12.47
CA PRO A 120 11.83 -10.59 13.72
C PRO A 120 11.54 -9.09 13.57
N VAL A 121 10.40 -8.65 14.10
CA VAL A 121 9.95 -7.25 14.00
C VAL A 121 10.99 -6.28 14.57
N GLU A 122 11.82 -6.74 15.52
CA GLU A 122 12.85 -5.95 16.19
C GLU A 122 14.07 -5.63 15.30
N ASN A 123 14.31 -6.37 14.22
CA ASN A 123 15.52 -6.25 13.39
C ASN A 123 15.35 -5.31 12.19
N ILE A 124 14.19 -4.70 12.03
CA ILE A 124 13.93 -3.77 10.93
C ILE A 124 14.38 -2.37 11.38
N ILE A 125 15.53 -1.91 10.85
CA ILE A 125 16.09 -0.58 11.11
C ILE A 125 15.48 0.43 10.12
N TYR A 126 15.05 1.58 10.62
CA TYR A 126 14.33 2.59 9.84
C TYR A 126 15.15 3.86 9.70
N GLU A 127 15.34 4.36 8.48
CA GLU A 127 15.57 5.78 8.25
C GLU A 127 14.21 6.44 8.02
N VAL A 128 13.76 7.23 9.01
CA VAL A 128 12.67 8.17 8.78
C VAL A 128 13.29 9.27 7.90
N LEU A 129 13.05 9.21 6.60
CA LEU A 129 13.32 10.35 5.73
C LEU A 129 12.35 11.47 6.16
N GLU A 130 12.81 12.33 7.07
CA GLU A 130 12.25 13.66 7.24
C GLU A 130 12.48 14.44 5.94
N VAL A 131 11.62 14.20 4.96
CA VAL A 131 11.55 15.06 3.79
C VAL A 131 10.80 16.32 4.22
N TYR A 132 11.60 17.33 4.57
CA TYR A 132 11.18 18.71 4.85
C TYR A 132 10.45 19.34 3.67
#